data_AF-A0A9W8L220-F1
#
_entry.id   AF-A0A9W8L220-F1
#
_cell.length_a   1.000
_cell.length_b   1.000
_cell.length_c   1.000
_cell.angle_alpha   90.00
_cell.angle_beta   90.00
_cell.angle_gamma   90.00
#
_symmetry.space_group_name_H-M   'P 1'
#
loop_
_entity.id
_entity.type
_entity.pdbx_description
1 polymer ?
#
loop_
_entity_poly.entity_id
_entity_poly.type
_entity_poly.pdbx_seq_one_letter_code
_entity_poly.pdbx_strand_id
1 'polypeptide(L)'
;MTCEHALTARLTPPSSSTPVYKEECTQCFDNQDMAEGVDVCLSCFNGGCPSDPYNHAHQHSMKSGHYLTLNIRRSAKAPSDSDERPAKLTKLEIREDTGAEGFEYHTFVRCWGCSGARVESGLENIEPTVQAVIHAVEASKGHEIKAWAEEVTACQH
;
A
#
# COMPACT_ATOMS: atom_id res chain seq x y z
N MET A 1 -4.18 12.58 16.11
CA MET A 1 -5.43 12.93 16.83
C MET A 1 -6.37 11.74 16.75
N THR A 2 -7.25 11.56 17.72
CA THR A 2 -8.19 10.42 17.72
C THR A 2 -9.60 10.96 17.48
N CYS A 3 -10.33 10.39 16.52
CA CYS A 3 -11.66 10.86 16.10
C CYS A 3 -12.71 9.75 16.22
N GLU A 4 -13.98 10.12 16.24
CA GLU A 4 -15.10 9.17 16.36
C GLU A 4 -15.10 8.12 15.25
N HIS A 5 -14.76 8.49 14.02
CA HIS A 5 -14.63 7.55 12.89
C HIS A 5 -13.58 6.47 13.16
N ALA A 6 -12.46 6.82 13.80
CA ALA A 6 -11.41 5.87 14.15
C ALA A 6 -11.82 4.98 15.32
N LEU A 7 -12.43 5.56 16.36
CA LEU A 7 -12.86 4.83 17.57
C LEU A 7 -13.99 3.83 17.30
N THR A 8 -14.89 4.16 16.38
CA THR A 8 -16.06 3.34 16.05
C THR A 8 -15.83 2.41 14.86
N ALA A 9 -14.64 2.46 14.24
CA ALA A 9 -14.30 1.68 13.06
C ALA A 9 -14.39 0.18 13.35
N ARG A 10 -15.14 -0.52 12.50
CA ARG A 10 -15.21 -1.99 12.48
C ARG A 10 -14.55 -2.48 11.20
N LEU A 11 -13.23 -2.64 11.27
CA LEU A 11 -12.43 -3.06 10.13
C LEU A 11 -12.15 -4.56 10.18
N THR A 12 -12.09 -5.18 9.01
CA THR A 12 -11.70 -6.58 8.86
C THR A 12 -10.39 -6.60 8.08
N PRO A 13 -9.33 -7.27 8.55
CA PRO A 13 -8.09 -7.42 7.78
C PRO A 13 -8.34 -8.09 6.41
N PRO A 14 -7.58 -7.72 5.36
CA PRO A 14 -7.63 -8.42 4.07
C PRO A 14 -7.24 -9.90 4.22
N SER A 15 -7.86 -10.78 3.45
CA SER A 15 -7.40 -12.16 3.32
C SER A 15 -6.20 -12.24 2.37
N SER A 16 -5.50 -13.38 2.35
CA SER A 16 -4.39 -13.62 1.41
C SER A 16 -4.80 -13.52 -0.07
N SER A 17 -6.08 -13.70 -0.38
CA SER A 17 -6.63 -13.60 -1.74
C SER A 17 -7.23 -12.24 -2.05
N THR A 18 -7.29 -11.33 -1.08
CA THR A 18 -7.86 -10.00 -1.28
C THR A 18 -6.81 -9.09 -1.92
N PRO A 19 -7.09 -8.50 -3.10
CA PRO A 19 -6.15 -7.58 -3.71
C PRO A 19 -6.04 -6.30 -2.88
N VAL A 20 -4.80 -5.86 -2.62
CA VAL A 20 -4.50 -4.62 -1.91
C VAL A 20 -3.73 -3.70 -2.85
N TYR A 21 -4.38 -2.60 -3.24
CA TYR A 21 -3.84 -1.62 -4.20
C TYR A 21 -3.02 -0.56 -3.47
N LYS A 22 -1.88 -0.99 -2.92
CA LYS A 22 -1.00 -0.14 -2.09
C LYS A 22 0.13 0.58 -2.83
N GLU A 23 0.27 0.32 -4.12
CA GLU A 23 1.37 0.87 -4.93
C GLU A 23 0.96 2.14 -5.66
N GLU A 24 -0.30 2.24 -6.10
CA GLU A 24 -0.79 3.32 -6.96
C GLU A 24 -2.29 3.56 -6.86
N CYS A 25 -2.70 4.76 -7.24
CA CYS A 25 -4.08 5.14 -7.38
C CYS A 25 -4.73 4.40 -8.56
N THR A 26 -5.86 3.74 -8.29
CA THR A 26 -6.58 2.96 -9.32
C THR A 26 -7.30 3.80 -10.38
N GLN A 27 -7.23 5.13 -10.31
CA GLN A 27 -7.89 6.05 -11.24
C GLN A 27 -6.92 6.88 -12.09
N CYS A 28 -5.79 7.33 -11.52
CA CYS A 28 -4.82 8.17 -12.24
C CYS A 28 -3.38 7.66 -12.21
N PHE A 29 -3.11 6.52 -11.57
CA PHE A 29 -1.77 5.91 -11.50
C PHE A 29 -0.71 6.74 -10.77
N ASP A 30 -1.11 7.81 -10.06
CA ASP A 30 -0.26 8.44 -9.04
C ASP A 30 0.14 7.39 -8.01
N ASN A 31 1.42 7.33 -7.66
CA ASN A 31 1.98 6.20 -6.94
C ASN A 31 2.65 6.57 -5.62
N GLN A 32 3.02 5.54 -4.85
CA GLN A 32 3.64 5.69 -3.53
C GLN A 32 5.05 6.32 -3.54
N ASP A 33 5.65 6.51 -4.72
CA ASP A 33 6.94 7.22 -4.87
C ASP A 33 6.76 8.76 -4.92
N MET A 34 5.53 9.23 -5.10
CA MET A 34 5.22 10.67 -5.09
C MET A 34 5.25 11.26 -3.67
N ALA A 35 5.41 12.58 -3.59
CA ALA A 35 5.55 13.30 -2.31
C ALA A 35 4.38 13.07 -1.33
N GLU A 36 3.17 12.91 -1.86
CA GLU A 36 1.95 12.70 -1.06
C GLU A 36 1.62 11.21 -0.83
N GLY A 37 2.35 10.30 -1.48
CA GLY A 37 2.11 8.85 -1.44
C GLY A 37 0.74 8.45 -2.00
N VAL A 38 0.28 7.27 -1.59
CA VAL A 38 -1.04 6.72 -1.93
C VAL A 38 -1.83 6.38 -0.68
N ASP A 39 -3.12 6.70 -0.68
CA ASP A 39 -4.05 6.37 0.40
C ASP A 39 -4.79 5.07 0.08
N VAL A 40 -4.55 4.04 0.89
CA VAL A 40 -5.23 2.75 0.78
C VAL A 40 -6.44 2.73 1.71
N CYS A 41 -7.63 2.51 1.17
CA CYS A 41 -8.85 2.38 1.97
C CYS A 41 -8.78 1.18 2.92
N LEU A 42 -8.97 1.40 4.22
CA LEU A 42 -8.92 0.30 5.21
C LEU A 42 -10.17 -0.60 5.20
N SER A 43 -11.23 -0.19 4.49
CA SER A 43 -12.47 -0.96 4.37
C SER A 43 -12.52 -1.84 3.12
N CYS A 44 -11.93 -1.40 2.01
CA CYS A 44 -12.01 -2.11 0.72
C CYS A 44 -10.67 -2.23 -0.03
N PHE A 45 -9.57 -1.77 0.57
CA PHE A 45 -8.19 -1.92 0.09
C PHE A 45 -7.90 -1.32 -1.29
N ASN A 46 -8.77 -0.41 -1.75
CA ASN A 46 -8.58 0.35 -2.97
C ASN A 46 -7.61 1.53 -2.74
N GLY A 47 -6.70 1.76 -3.69
CA GLY A 47 -5.73 2.85 -3.66
C GLY A 47 -6.27 4.13 -4.29
N GLY A 48 -6.08 5.26 -3.62
CA GLY A 48 -6.47 6.58 -4.09
C GLY A 48 -5.36 7.61 -3.89
N CYS A 49 -5.16 8.51 -4.85
CA CYS A 49 -4.25 9.63 -4.64
C CYS A 49 -4.89 10.66 -3.69
N PRO A 50 -4.14 11.16 -2.69
CA PRO A 50 -4.61 12.25 -1.83
C PRO A 50 -4.27 13.64 -2.41
N SER A 51 -3.54 13.69 -3.52
CA SER A 51 -3.05 14.89 -4.20
C SER A 51 -4.15 15.65 -4.95
N ASP A 52 -4.09 16.98 -4.87
CA ASP A 52 -4.89 17.86 -5.73
C ASP A 52 -4.37 17.86 -7.17
N PRO A 53 -5.22 18.12 -8.18
CA PRO A 53 -6.63 18.52 -8.08
C PRO A 53 -7.63 17.36 -8.02
N TYR A 54 -7.18 16.11 -8.19
CA TYR A 54 -8.09 14.98 -8.35
C TYR A 54 -8.57 14.39 -7.03
N ASN A 55 -7.65 14.20 -6.08
CA ASN A 55 -7.94 13.77 -4.71
C ASN A 55 -8.86 12.54 -4.64
N HIS A 56 -8.51 11.49 -5.40
CA HIS A 56 -9.33 10.29 -5.57
C HIS A 56 -9.61 9.57 -4.24
N ALA A 57 -8.71 9.68 -3.25
CA ALA A 57 -8.94 9.14 -1.91
C ALA A 57 -10.10 9.86 -1.20
N HIS A 58 -10.12 11.20 -1.24
CA HIS A 58 -11.22 11.98 -0.71
C HIS A 58 -12.53 11.69 -1.45
N GLN A 59 -12.51 11.66 -2.79
CA GLN A 59 -13.69 11.33 -3.58
C GLN A 59 -14.24 9.93 -3.25
N HIS A 60 -13.36 8.94 -3.07
CA HIS A 60 -13.75 7.61 -2.64
C HIS A 60 -14.49 7.67 -1.31
N SER A 61 -13.93 8.36 -0.31
CA SER A 61 -14.53 8.48 1.02
C SER A 61 -15.94 9.08 1.00
N MET A 62 -16.17 10.10 0.16
CA MET A 62 -17.47 10.76 0.03
C MET A 62 -18.51 9.85 -0.65
N LYS A 63 -18.09 9.02 -1.61
CA LYS A 63 -18.99 8.14 -2.35
C LYS A 63 -19.33 6.85 -1.61
N SER A 64 -18.37 6.28 -0.87
CA SER A 64 -18.53 4.99 -0.19
C SER A 64 -18.87 5.11 1.29
N GLY A 65 -18.59 6.26 1.92
CA GLY A 65 -18.60 6.40 3.38
C GLY A 65 -17.38 5.75 4.05
N HIS A 66 -16.37 5.31 3.29
CA HIS A 66 -15.15 4.75 3.85
C HIS A 66 -14.18 5.89 4.21
N TYR A 67 -14.18 6.29 5.48
CA TYR A 67 -13.43 7.48 5.91
C TYR A 67 -11.97 7.23 6.26
N LEU A 68 -11.56 5.98 6.52
CA LEU A 68 -10.23 5.67 7.03
C LEU A 68 -9.34 5.08 5.93
N THR A 69 -8.19 5.70 5.73
CA THR A 69 -7.16 5.28 4.77
C THR A 69 -5.82 5.13 5.47
N LEU A 70 -4.98 4.23 4.97
CA LEU A 70 -3.56 4.15 5.30
C LEU A 70 -2.79 4.83 4.16
N ASN A 71 -2.17 5.97 4.46
CA ASN A 71 -1.22 6.57 3.52
C ASN A 71 0.07 5.76 3.53
N ILE A 72 0.58 5.45 2.34
CA ILE A 72 1.83 4.74 2.12
C ILE A 72 2.66 5.57 1.15
N ARG A 73 3.85 5.97 1.60
CA ARG A 73 4.86 6.64 0.79
C ARG A 73 6.17 5.90 0.96
N ARG A 74 6.90 5.68 -0.13
CA ARG A 74 8.27 5.19 -0.06
C ARG A 74 9.26 6.19 -0.64
N SER A 75 10.48 6.13 -0.16
CA SER A 75 11.60 6.90 -0.68
C SER A 75 12.84 6.03 -0.74
N ALA A 76 13.68 6.22 -1.75
CA ALA A 76 14.97 5.55 -1.82
C ALA A 76 15.80 5.92 -0.60
N LYS A 77 16.40 4.92 0.08
CA LYS A 77 17.38 5.17 1.13
C LYS A 77 18.57 5.91 0.51
N ALA A 78 19.05 6.95 1.17
CA ALA A 78 20.29 7.60 0.75
C ALA A 78 21.42 6.55 0.73
N PRO A 79 22.31 6.56 -0.27
CA PRO A 79 23.48 5.70 -0.24
C PRO A 79 24.28 6.04 1.03
N SER A 80 24.47 5.05 1.91
CA SER A 80 25.30 5.21 3.09
C SER A 80 26.74 5.45 2.67
N ASP A 81 27.42 6.42 3.28
CA ASP A 81 28.85 6.77 3.09
C ASP A 81 29.82 5.69 3.62
N SER A 82 29.41 4.43 3.56
CA SER A 82 30.15 3.23 3.94
C SER A 82 30.28 2.31 2.72
N ASP A 83 30.59 2.88 1.57
CA ASP A 83 31.01 2.15 0.37
C ASP A 83 32.53 1.93 0.45
N GLU A 84 32.97 1.16 1.46
CA GLU A 84 34.27 0.50 1.35
C GLU A 84 34.09 -0.59 0.27
N ARG A 85 34.34 -0.19 -0.99
CA ARG A 85 34.30 -1.00 -2.22
C ARG A 85 34.37 -2.50 -1.90
N PRO A 86 33.32 -3.31 -2.14
CA PRO A 86 33.48 -4.75 -2.03
C PRO A 86 34.58 -5.16 -3.02
N ALA A 87 35.69 -5.65 -2.47
CA ALA A 87 36.84 -6.12 -3.21
C ALA A 87 36.36 -7.18 -4.21
N LYS A 88 36.41 -6.84 -5.50
CA LYS A 88 36.30 -7.72 -6.68
C LYS A 88 35.63 -9.07 -6.38
N LEU A 89 34.29 -9.11 -6.35
CA LEU A 89 33.57 -10.38 -6.34
C LEU A 89 33.36 -10.88 -7.76
N THR A 90 34.28 -11.73 -8.21
CA THR A 90 34.07 -12.68 -9.31
C THR A 90 33.05 -13.74 -8.88
N LYS A 91 31.76 -13.45 -8.98
CA LYS A 91 30.67 -14.42 -9.13
C LYS A 91 29.37 -13.68 -9.43
N LEU A 92 28.74 -13.95 -10.57
CA LEU A 92 27.37 -13.52 -10.84
C LEU A 92 26.44 -14.38 -9.97
N GLU A 93 26.29 -14.01 -8.71
CA GLU A 93 25.21 -14.49 -7.84
C GLU A 93 24.05 -13.51 -8.00
N ILE A 94 23.02 -13.94 -8.74
CA ILE A 94 21.73 -13.27 -8.76
C ILE A 94 21.12 -13.54 -7.39
N ARG A 95 21.39 -12.67 -6.40
CA ARG A 95 20.52 -12.57 -5.23
C ARG A 95 19.18 -12.06 -5.75
N GLU A 96 18.13 -12.82 -5.50
CA GLU A 96 16.76 -12.31 -5.64
C GLU A 96 16.65 -11.08 -4.73
N ASP A 97 16.72 -9.90 -5.35
CA ASP A 97 16.49 -8.62 -4.68
C ASP A 97 15.02 -8.61 -4.25
N THR A 98 14.78 -9.06 -3.02
CA THR A 98 13.54 -8.74 -2.33
C THR A 98 13.54 -7.23 -2.20
N GLY A 99 12.92 -6.53 -3.15
CA GLY A 99 12.98 -5.07 -3.40
C GLY A 99 12.62 -4.11 -2.24
N ALA A 100 12.69 -4.58 -1.00
CA ALA A 100 12.65 -3.83 0.25
C ALA A 100 14.04 -3.34 0.71
N GLU A 101 15.17 -3.84 0.18
CA GLU A 101 16.50 -3.45 0.69
C GLU A 101 16.86 -1.97 0.42
N GLY A 102 16.32 -1.38 -0.65
CA GLY A 102 16.63 -0.01 -1.08
C GLY A 102 15.66 1.11 -0.67
N PHE A 103 14.51 0.81 -0.05
CA PHE A 103 13.47 1.80 0.22
C PHE A 103 13.14 1.95 1.70
N GLU A 104 12.88 3.19 2.12
CA GLU A 104 12.27 3.55 3.41
C GLU A 104 10.78 3.84 3.19
N TYR A 105 9.92 3.26 4.02
CA TYR A 105 8.47 3.43 3.96
C TYR A 105 8.00 4.32 5.11
N HIS A 106 7.18 5.31 4.77
CA HIS A 106 6.48 6.16 5.70
C HIS A 106 4.98 5.88 5.60
N THR A 107 4.37 5.54 6.72
CA THR A 107 2.93 5.25 6.77
C THR A 107 2.25 6.02 7.88
N PHE A 108 0.98 6.37 7.65
CA PHE A 108 0.11 6.90 8.69
C PHE A 108 -1.36 6.71 8.33
N VAL A 109 -2.21 6.64 9.34
CA VAL A 109 -3.66 6.57 9.13
C VAL A 109 -4.22 7.98 8.94
N ARG A 110 -5.07 8.16 7.95
CA ARG A 110 -5.77 9.41 7.63
C ARG A 110 -7.28 9.20 7.73
N CYS A 111 -7.98 10.21 8.22
CA CYS A 111 -9.44 10.25 8.26
C CYS A 111 -9.99 11.35 7.35
N TRP A 112 -10.64 10.96 6.26
CA TRP A 112 -11.27 11.90 5.32
C TRP A 112 -12.58 12.49 5.85
N GLY A 113 -13.28 11.79 6.75
CA GLY A 113 -14.43 12.34 7.47
C GLY A 113 -14.07 13.49 8.42
N CYS A 114 -12.78 13.68 8.72
CA CYS A 114 -12.25 14.79 9.52
C CYS A 114 -11.33 15.69 8.67
N SER A 115 -11.72 15.96 7.42
CA SER A 115 -10.97 16.83 6.49
C SER A 115 -9.51 16.41 6.26
N GLY A 116 -9.26 15.10 6.19
CA GLY A 116 -7.93 14.56 5.92
C GLY A 116 -6.99 14.55 7.13
N ALA A 117 -7.53 14.67 8.35
CA ALA A 117 -6.76 14.64 9.59
C ALA A 117 -5.98 13.33 9.80
N ARG A 118 -4.77 13.44 10.36
CA ARG A 118 -3.94 12.29 10.73
C ARG A 118 -4.42 11.65 12.04
N VAL A 119 -4.77 10.38 11.96
CA VAL A 119 -5.21 9.58 13.10
C VAL A 119 -3.99 9.11 13.90
N GLU A 120 -4.15 8.97 15.21
CA GLU A 120 -3.14 8.39 16.09
C GLU A 120 -2.89 6.91 15.73
N SER A 121 -1.63 6.49 15.75
CA SER A 121 -1.20 5.11 15.49
C SER A 121 -1.46 4.19 16.69
N GLY A 122 -1.61 2.87 16.46
CA GLY A 122 -1.68 1.89 17.53
C GLY A 122 -3.06 1.72 18.19
N LEU A 123 -4.13 2.20 17.54
CA LEU A 123 -5.50 1.91 18.00
C LEU A 123 -5.82 0.43 17.78
N GLU A 124 -6.18 -0.29 18.85
CA GLU A 124 -6.35 -1.76 18.84
C GLU A 124 -7.35 -2.26 17.79
N ASN A 125 -8.37 -1.47 17.45
CA ASN A 125 -9.40 -1.82 16.47
C ASN A 125 -8.98 -1.58 15.01
N ILE A 126 -7.86 -0.86 14.78
CA ILE A 126 -7.37 -0.49 13.44
C ILE A 126 -6.04 -1.18 13.14
N GLU A 127 -5.17 -1.30 14.14
CA GLU A 127 -3.81 -1.82 14.01
C GLU A 127 -3.72 -3.17 13.28
N PRO A 128 -4.58 -4.18 13.55
CA PRO A 128 -4.53 -5.46 12.84
C PRO A 128 -4.75 -5.31 11.32
N THR A 129 -5.67 -4.44 10.91
CA THR A 129 -5.94 -4.16 9.50
C THR A 129 -4.80 -3.40 8.86
N VAL A 130 -4.21 -2.43 9.57
CA VAL A 130 -3.04 -1.66 9.09
C VAL A 130 -1.86 -2.59 8.83
N GLN A 131 -1.52 -3.45 9.79
CA GLN A 131 -0.42 -4.42 9.62
C GLN A 131 -0.69 -5.38 8.46
N ALA A 132 -1.92 -5.87 8.33
CA ALA A 132 -2.29 -6.74 7.22
C ALA A 132 -2.19 -6.03 5.85
N VAL A 133 -2.53 -4.75 5.75
CA VAL A 133 -2.35 -3.96 4.51
C VAL A 133 -0.86 -3.74 4.19
N ILE A 134 -0.04 -3.44 5.19
CA ILE A 134 1.42 -3.27 5.02
C ILE A 134 2.04 -4.56 4.47
N HIS A 135 1.67 -5.70 5.05
CA HIS A 135 2.23 -7.01 4.70
C HIS A 135 1.52 -7.72 3.53
N ALA A 136 0.41 -7.19 3.03
CA ALA A 136 -0.30 -7.78 1.90
C ALA A 136 0.60 -7.86 0.66
N VAL A 137 0.44 -8.93 -0.12
CA VAL A 137 1.08 -9.05 -1.43
C VAL A 137 0.58 -7.92 -2.32
N GLU A 138 1.50 -7.24 -3.00
CA GLU A 138 1.16 -6.17 -3.94
C GLU A 138 0.20 -6.68 -5.02
N ALA A 139 -0.88 -5.94 -5.31
CA ALA A 139 -1.85 -6.32 -6.33
C ALA A 139 -1.20 -6.58 -7.70
N SER A 140 -0.18 -5.81 -8.05
CA SER A 140 0.59 -5.95 -9.29
C SER A 140 1.28 -7.32 -9.39
N LYS A 141 1.91 -7.77 -8.30
CA LYS A 141 2.53 -9.10 -8.19
C LYS A 141 1.48 -10.22 -8.23
N GLY A 142 0.32 -10.01 -7.60
CA GLY A 142 -0.80 -10.95 -7.65
C GLY A 142 -1.35 -11.16 -9.07
N HIS A 143 -1.48 -10.07 -9.85
CA HIS A 143 -1.88 -10.15 -11.26
C HIS A 143 -0.83 -10.84 -12.14
N GLU A 144 0.46 -10.59 -11.90
CA GLU A 144 1.55 -11.28 -12.61
C GLU A 144 1.52 -12.78 -12.38
N ILE A 145 1.41 -13.24 -11.13
CA ILE A 145 1.29 -14.67 -10.79
C ILE A 145 0.09 -15.31 -11.50
N LYS A 146 -1.05 -14.61 -11.54
CA LYS A 146 -2.25 -15.10 -12.21
C LYS A 146 -2.10 -15.16 -13.74
N ALA A 147 -1.40 -14.20 -14.35
CA ALA A 147 -1.18 -14.17 -15.79
C ALA A 147 -0.26 -15.31 -16.27
N TRP A 148 0.56 -15.87 -15.38
CA TRP A 148 1.46 -17.00 -15.67
C TRP A 148 0.88 -18.34 -15.22
N ALA A 149 -0.27 -18.35 -14.53
CA ALA A 149 -0.99 -19.57 -14.21
C ALA A 149 -1.60 -20.12 -15.52
N GLU A 150 -0.96 -21.13 -16.10
CA GLU A 150 -1.48 -21.82 -17.29
C GLU A 150 -2.83 -22.47 -16.94
N GLU A 151 -3.93 -21.86 -17.40
CA GLU A 151 -5.27 -22.45 -17.32
C GLU A 151 -5.37 -23.58 -18.35
N VAL A 152 -4.94 -24.79 -17.96
CA VAL A 152 -5.20 -26.01 -18.73
C VAL A 152 -6.66 -26.40 -18.55
N THR A 153 -7.54 -25.82 -19.37
CA THR A 153 -8.90 -26.33 -19.52
C THR A 153 -8.90 -27.49 -20.51
N ALA A 154 -9.37 -28.66 -20.09
CA ALA A 154 -9.64 -29.75 -21.02
C ALA A 154 -10.63 -29.29 -22.09
N CYS A 155 -10.36 -29.63 -23.36
CA CYS A 155 -11.33 -29.41 -24.41
C CYS A 155 -12.59 -30.25 -24.16
N GLN A 156 -13.74 -29.82 -24.71
CA GLN A 156 -14.97 -30.61 -24.69
C GLN A 156 -14.93 -31.85 -25.62
N HIS A 157 -13.76 -32.17 -26.15
CA HIS A 157 -13.49 -33.27 -27.07
C HIS A 157 -12.54 -34.26 -26.40
#